data_AF-A0A1C4LVS5-F1
#
_entry.id   AF-A0A1C4LVS5-F1
#
_cell.length_a   1.000
_cell.length_b   1.000
_cell.length_c   1.000
_cell.angle_alpha   90.00
_cell.angle_beta   90.00
_cell.angle_gamma   90.00
#
_symmetry.space_group_name_H-M   'P 1'
#
loop_
_entity.id
_entity.type
_entity.pdbx_description
1 polymer ?
#
loop_
_entity_poly.entity_id
_entity_poly.type
_entity_poly.pdbx_seq_one_letter_code
_entity_poly.pdbx_strand_id
1 'polypeptide(L)'
;MNRFPRAAWAVLALLLAGVTAGCSTEAEREYSLPENLCEIPVKEGVIDPVLPPGKTIEQQAEPLEPPVSSCRVLVDKRRILFLSISQIDEFSDPMGEREKQPFRNRKEVKDLPFEGKGAIGDTNAMVAAACDSDVSRYVVVEFTVGESLDEDTARRREKIDRFAKEYTEAVKKAVSCSA
;
A
#
# COMPACT_ATOMS: atom_id res chain seq x y z
N MET A 1 -10.13 81.69 -20.84
CA MET A 1 -9.22 80.56 -20.61
C MET A 1 -9.74 79.35 -21.36
N ASN A 2 -8.93 78.87 -22.30
CA ASN A 2 -8.94 77.60 -23.07
C ASN A 2 -10.18 77.16 -23.88
N ARG A 3 -10.05 77.31 -25.21
CA ARG A 3 -10.58 76.42 -26.25
C ARG A 3 -9.54 75.33 -26.54
N PHE A 4 -9.94 74.09 -26.82
CA PHE A 4 -9.50 73.28 -27.98
C PHE A 4 -10.21 71.90 -27.97
N PRO A 5 -10.84 71.50 -29.10
CA PRO A 5 -11.33 70.15 -29.35
C PRO A 5 -10.25 69.32 -30.09
N ARG A 6 -10.27 67.99 -29.96
CA ARG A 6 -9.98 66.99 -31.03
C ARG A 6 -9.76 65.58 -30.50
N ALA A 7 -10.13 64.65 -31.39
CA ALA A 7 -9.59 63.31 -31.60
C ALA A 7 -10.05 62.21 -30.63
N ALA A 8 -10.99 61.41 -31.16
CA ALA A 8 -10.99 59.97 -30.98
C ALA A 8 -9.57 59.40 -31.13
N TRP A 9 -9.28 58.29 -30.44
CA TRP A 9 -8.56 57.12 -30.94
C TRP A 9 -8.90 55.97 -30.00
N ALA A 10 -9.54 54.95 -30.58
CA ALA A 10 -9.72 53.66 -29.94
C ALA A 10 -8.37 52.93 -29.95
N VAL A 11 -7.91 52.47 -28.78
CA VAL A 11 -6.96 51.35 -28.72
C VAL A 11 -7.50 50.33 -27.73
N LEU A 12 -7.88 49.22 -28.33
CA LEU A 12 -8.25 47.94 -27.78
C LEU A 12 -7.05 47.32 -27.05
N ALA A 13 -7.21 46.95 -25.78
CA ALA A 13 -6.33 45.98 -25.13
C ALA A 13 -7.18 45.04 -24.26
N LEU A 14 -7.67 43.98 -24.90
CA LEU A 14 -8.13 42.77 -24.22
C LEU A 14 -6.92 42.17 -23.47
N LEU A 15 -6.94 42.21 -22.14
CA LEU A 15 -6.16 41.26 -21.34
C LEU A 15 -7.00 40.01 -21.16
N LEU A 16 -6.89 39.13 -22.16
CA LEU A 16 -7.38 37.76 -22.10
C LEU A 16 -6.61 36.97 -21.03
N ALA A 17 -7.37 36.10 -20.37
CA ALA A 17 -6.92 35.08 -19.46
C ALA A 17 -5.84 34.14 -20.05
N GLY A 18 -5.00 33.60 -19.17
CA GLY A 18 -4.07 32.50 -19.42
C GLY A 18 -2.90 32.61 -18.44
N VAL A 19 -2.54 31.64 -17.62
CA VAL A 19 -2.82 30.21 -17.64
C VAL A 19 -2.75 29.73 -16.19
N THR A 20 -3.78 29.05 -15.71
CA THR A 20 -3.69 28.19 -14.53
C THR A 20 -2.74 27.04 -14.87
N ALA A 21 -1.44 27.22 -14.66
CA ALA A 21 -0.52 26.10 -14.56
C ALA A 21 -0.74 25.46 -13.18
N GLY A 22 -1.89 24.81 -13.00
CA GLY A 22 -2.01 23.71 -12.04
C GLY A 22 -1.20 22.54 -12.60
N CYS A 23 0.12 22.70 -12.65
CA CYS A 23 1.02 21.59 -12.76
C CYS A 23 0.81 20.78 -11.49
N SER A 24 0.07 19.69 -11.61
CA SER A 24 0.29 18.51 -10.80
C SER A 24 1.76 18.16 -10.92
N THR A 25 2.62 18.76 -10.12
CA THR A 25 3.86 18.11 -9.70
C THR A 25 3.40 16.85 -9.00
N GLU A 26 3.33 15.74 -9.73
CA GLU A 26 3.32 14.42 -9.12
C GLU A 26 4.49 14.43 -8.14
N ALA A 27 4.19 14.23 -6.86
CA ALA A 27 5.23 14.16 -5.85
C ALA A 27 6.19 13.04 -6.28
N GLU A 28 7.48 13.35 -6.44
CA GLU A 28 8.48 12.36 -6.81
C GLU A 28 8.96 11.60 -5.57
N ARG A 29 9.34 10.34 -5.77
CA ARG A 29 9.99 9.51 -4.75
C ARG A 29 11.50 9.75 -4.81
N GLU A 30 12.08 10.31 -3.76
CA GLU A 30 13.53 10.58 -3.67
C GLU A 30 14.30 9.41 -3.03
N TYR A 31 13.62 8.50 -2.32
CA TYR A 31 14.25 7.32 -1.75
C TYR A 31 14.24 6.13 -2.73
N SER A 32 15.27 5.29 -2.65
CA SER A 32 15.36 4.03 -3.40
C SER A 32 14.39 2.98 -2.85
N LEU A 33 13.84 2.15 -3.73
CA LEU A 33 13.08 0.98 -3.28
C LEU A 33 14.00 0.03 -2.50
N PRO A 34 13.59 -0.45 -1.32
CA PRO A 34 14.41 -1.37 -0.55
C PRO A 34 14.41 -2.77 -1.17
N GLU A 35 15.53 -3.51 -1.06
CA GLU A 35 15.63 -4.89 -1.55
C GLU A 35 14.83 -5.90 -0.70
N ASN A 36 14.46 -5.49 0.51
CA ASN A 36 13.61 -6.24 1.42
C ASN A 36 12.57 -5.31 2.05
N LEU A 37 11.42 -5.88 2.40
CA LEU A 37 10.38 -5.20 3.15
C LEU A 37 10.17 -5.97 4.45
N CYS A 38 10.44 -5.32 5.58
CA CYS A 38 10.30 -5.89 6.92
C CYS A 38 11.10 -7.19 7.09
N GLU A 39 12.39 -7.16 6.71
CA GLU A 39 13.31 -8.32 6.72
C GLU A 39 12.97 -9.43 5.70
N ILE A 40 11.89 -9.28 4.93
CA ILE A 40 11.48 -10.24 3.89
C ILE A 40 12.05 -9.81 2.54
N PRO A 41 12.92 -10.62 1.90
CA PRO A 41 13.35 -10.37 0.53
C PRO A 41 12.16 -10.35 -0.43
N VAL A 42 12.00 -9.28 -1.20
CA VAL A 42 10.84 -9.09 -2.06
C VAL A 42 11.22 -8.30 -3.31
N LYS A 43 10.59 -8.61 -4.44
CA LYS A 43 10.88 -7.92 -5.71
C LYS A 43 10.36 -6.48 -5.66
N GLU A 44 11.10 -5.56 -6.29
CA GLU A 44 10.73 -4.15 -6.39
C GLU A 44 9.30 -3.93 -6.91
N GLY A 45 8.86 -4.71 -7.91
CA GLY A 45 7.51 -4.60 -8.47
C GLY A 45 6.37 -4.92 -7.50
N VAL A 46 6.65 -5.62 -6.39
CA VAL A 46 5.67 -5.89 -5.33
C VAL A 46 5.52 -4.69 -4.41
N ILE A 47 6.65 -4.05 -4.08
CA ILE A 47 6.72 -2.98 -3.07
C ILE A 47 6.46 -1.60 -3.65
N ASP A 48 6.89 -1.35 -4.89
CA ASP A 48 6.73 -0.07 -5.57
C ASP A 48 5.28 0.44 -5.51
N PRO A 49 4.25 -0.38 -5.80
CA PRO A 49 2.88 0.09 -5.82
C PRO A 49 2.30 0.43 -4.44
N VAL A 50 2.91 -0.04 -3.34
CA VAL A 50 2.43 0.19 -1.96
C VAL A 50 3.23 1.26 -1.23
N LEU A 51 4.31 1.75 -1.83
CA LEU A 51 5.18 2.77 -1.27
C LEU A 51 4.90 4.11 -1.97
N PRO A 52 4.34 5.13 -1.28
CA PRO A 52 4.02 6.40 -1.91
C PRO A 52 5.29 7.23 -2.20
N PRO A 53 5.18 8.36 -2.92
CA PRO A 53 6.25 9.34 -2.99
C PRO A 53 6.67 9.89 -1.62
N GLY A 54 7.89 10.41 -1.55
CA GLY A 54 8.45 10.99 -0.33
C GLY A 54 9.97 11.04 -0.36
N LYS A 55 10.57 11.56 0.72
CA LYS A 55 12.02 11.80 0.80
C LYS A 55 12.77 10.68 1.47
N THR A 56 12.17 10.08 2.49
CA THR A 56 12.82 9.10 3.35
C THR A 56 11.90 7.92 3.61
N ILE A 57 12.47 6.72 3.65
CA ILE A 57 11.81 5.50 4.07
C ILE A 57 12.49 4.95 5.33
N GLU A 58 11.68 4.50 6.29
CA GLU A 58 12.11 3.85 7.51
C GLU A 58 11.31 2.57 7.73
N GLN A 59 11.98 1.49 8.12
CA GLN A 59 11.37 0.22 8.46
C GLN A 59 11.67 -0.10 9.92
N GLN A 60 10.62 -0.24 10.73
CA GLN A 60 10.70 -0.64 12.12
C GLN A 60 10.19 -2.08 12.21
N ALA A 61 11.07 -3.04 11.97
CA ALA A 61 10.75 -4.46 11.97
C ALA A 61 11.18 -5.12 13.29
N GLU A 62 10.30 -5.98 13.81
CA GLU A 62 10.69 -6.99 14.79
C GLU A 62 11.33 -8.18 14.06
N PRO A 63 12.23 -8.93 14.72
CA PRO A 63 12.77 -10.17 14.16
C PRO A 63 11.65 -11.10 13.70
N LEU A 64 11.83 -11.76 12.55
CA LEU A 64 10.89 -12.73 12.00
C LEU A 64 10.87 -14.05 12.80
N GLU A 65 10.35 -13.99 14.02
CA GLU A 65 10.27 -15.10 14.96
C GLU A 65 8.81 -15.42 15.35
N PRO A 66 8.47 -16.69 15.61
CA PRO A 66 7.15 -17.07 16.11
C PRO A 66 6.85 -16.52 17.51
N PRO A 67 5.57 -16.40 17.89
CA PRO A 67 4.38 -16.72 17.09
C PRO A 67 3.95 -15.56 16.18
N VAL A 68 4.39 -14.33 16.47
CA VAL A 68 4.00 -13.12 15.75
C VAL A 68 5.18 -12.16 15.65
N SER A 69 5.39 -11.61 14.47
CA SER A 69 6.34 -10.52 14.21
C SER A 69 5.60 -9.36 13.55
N SER A 70 5.91 -8.13 13.95
CA SER A 70 5.30 -6.94 13.38
C SER A 70 6.29 -6.00 12.74
N CYS A 71 5.81 -5.19 11.80
CA CYS A 71 6.63 -4.19 11.13
C CYS A 71 5.82 -2.94 10.80
N ARG A 72 6.43 -1.77 11.02
CA ARG A 72 5.91 -0.47 10.56
C ARG A 72 6.82 0.08 9.49
N VAL A 73 6.24 0.50 8.38
CA VAL A 73 6.94 1.22 7.32
C VAL A 73 6.47 2.65 7.33
N LEU A 74 7.42 3.58 7.36
CA LEU A 74 7.17 5.00 7.41
C LEU A 74 7.79 5.66 6.18
N VAL A 75 7.04 6.56 5.55
CA VAL A 75 7.55 7.49 4.54
C VAL A 75 7.40 8.89 5.09
N ASP A 76 8.50 9.63 5.15
CA ASP A 76 8.57 10.96 5.76
C ASP A 76 7.96 10.98 7.17
N LYS A 77 8.32 9.96 7.97
CA LYS A 77 7.85 9.76 9.36
C LYS A 77 6.34 9.52 9.51
N ARG A 78 5.62 9.30 8.42
CA ARG A 78 4.21 8.88 8.44
C ARG A 78 4.11 7.39 8.16
N ARG A 79 3.43 6.65 9.02
CA ARG A 79 3.20 5.21 8.82
C ARG A 79 2.32 4.98 7.59
N ILE A 80 2.88 4.36 6.57
CA ILE A 80 2.18 4.04 5.31
C ILE A 80 1.71 2.60 5.26
N LEU A 81 2.40 1.70 5.96
CA LEU A 81 2.10 0.28 6.04
C LEU A 81 2.38 -0.22 7.45
N PHE A 82 1.47 -1.04 7.96
CA PHE A 82 1.69 -1.88 9.13
C PHE A 82 1.49 -3.32 8.69
N LEU A 83 2.41 -4.19 9.09
CA LEU A 83 2.43 -5.62 8.78
C LEU A 83 2.45 -6.40 10.10
N SER A 84 1.70 -7.50 10.13
CA SER A 84 1.77 -8.53 11.16
C SER A 84 1.87 -9.88 10.46
N ILE A 85 2.85 -10.69 10.87
CA ILE A 85 3.09 -12.02 10.35
C ILE A 85 2.98 -12.98 11.52
N SER A 86 2.02 -13.91 11.46
CA SER A 86 1.78 -14.90 12.50
C SER A 86 2.13 -16.30 11.98
N GLN A 87 2.94 -17.04 12.73
CA GLN A 87 3.28 -18.45 12.48
C GLN A 87 2.50 -19.29 13.49
N ILE A 88 1.43 -19.96 13.03
CA ILE A 88 0.41 -20.59 13.92
C ILE A 88 0.04 -22.00 13.45
N ASP A 89 -0.44 -22.83 14.38
CA ASP A 89 -0.86 -24.22 14.10
C ASP A 89 -2.36 -24.38 13.81
N GLU A 90 -3.18 -23.48 14.32
CA GLU A 90 -4.62 -23.47 14.08
C GLU A 90 -4.94 -22.52 12.93
N PHE A 91 -5.73 -22.98 11.96
CA PHE A 91 -6.14 -22.16 10.84
C PHE A 91 -7.04 -21.00 11.30
N SER A 92 -6.62 -19.77 11.05
CA SER A 92 -7.48 -18.59 11.19
C SER A 92 -8.14 -18.28 9.85
N ASP A 93 -9.47 -18.46 9.75
CA ASP A 93 -10.22 -18.17 8.53
C ASP A 93 -10.41 -16.65 8.35
N PRO A 94 -9.80 -16.01 7.33
CA PRO A 94 -9.91 -14.57 7.12
C PRO A 94 -11.34 -14.09 6.84
N MET A 95 -12.22 -15.00 6.39
CA MET A 95 -13.65 -14.71 6.17
C MET A 95 -14.53 -15.11 7.38
N GLY A 96 -13.94 -15.70 8.42
CA GLY A 96 -14.62 -16.06 9.66
C GLY A 96 -15.22 -14.84 10.41
N GLU A 97 -16.19 -15.09 11.28
CA GLU A 97 -16.83 -14.01 12.06
C GLU A 97 -15.87 -13.33 13.05
N ARG A 98 -14.87 -14.07 13.55
CA ARG A 98 -13.82 -13.52 14.44
C ARG A 98 -13.02 -12.40 13.76
N GLU A 99 -12.73 -12.57 12.47
CA GLU A 99 -11.89 -11.65 11.69
C GLU A 99 -12.69 -10.56 10.96
N LYS A 100 -13.96 -10.36 11.30
CA LYS A 100 -14.84 -9.45 10.54
C LYS A 100 -14.63 -7.98 10.83
N GLN A 101 -14.43 -7.66 12.11
CA GLN A 101 -14.42 -6.27 12.60
C GLN A 101 -13.37 -5.36 11.96
N PRO A 102 -12.14 -5.82 11.64
CA PRO A 102 -11.14 -4.95 11.02
C PRO A 102 -11.48 -4.50 9.59
N PHE A 103 -12.40 -5.16 8.90
CA PHE A 103 -12.63 -4.94 7.47
C PHE A 103 -13.83 -4.05 7.18
N ARG A 104 -13.58 -2.97 6.44
CA ARG A 104 -14.62 -2.25 5.72
C ARG A 104 -14.82 -2.89 4.35
N ASN A 105 -16.08 -3.18 3.99
CA ASN A 105 -16.46 -3.79 2.71
C ASN A 105 -15.70 -5.09 2.39
N ARG A 106 -15.56 -5.97 3.39
CA ARG A 106 -14.81 -7.22 3.30
C ARG A 106 -15.24 -8.07 2.11
N LYS A 107 -14.27 -8.57 1.36
CA LYS A 107 -14.45 -9.55 0.29
C LYS A 107 -13.39 -10.64 0.43
N GLU A 108 -13.68 -11.81 -0.13
CA GLU A 108 -12.70 -12.87 -0.27
C GLU A 108 -11.66 -12.51 -1.34
N VAL A 109 -10.40 -12.79 -1.06
CA VAL A 109 -9.30 -12.76 -2.03
C VAL A 109 -9.38 -14.02 -2.89
N LYS A 110 -9.37 -13.85 -4.22
CA LYS A 110 -9.44 -14.96 -5.18
C LYS A 110 -8.08 -15.24 -5.79
N ASP A 111 -7.93 -16.42 -6.38
CA ASP A 111 -6.75 -16.78 -7.20
C ASP A 111 -5.43 -16.65 -6.44
N LEU A 112 -5.39 -17.15 -5.21
CA LEU A 112 -4.15 -17.25 -4.44
C LEU A 112 -3.18 -18.23 -5.16
N PRO A 113 -1.88 -17.90 -5.28
CA PRO A 113 -0.90 -18.77 -5.92
C PRO A 113 -0.44 -19.94 -5.03
N PHE A 114 -1.11 -20.16 -3.90
CA PHE A 114 -0.82 -21.18 -2.90
C PHE A 114 -2.11 -21.61 -2.20
N GLU A 115 -2.07 -22.75 -1.51
CA GLU A 115 -3.17 -23.19 -0.66
C GLU A 115 -3.38 -22.24 0.52
N GLY A 116 -4.60 -21.72 0.67
CA GLY A 116 -4.95 -20.77 1.71
C GLY A 116 -6.28 -20.08 1.45
N LYS A 117 -6.61 -19.12 2.31
CA LYS A 117 -7.73 -18.18 2.12
C LYS A 117 -7.25 -16.77 2.39
N GLY A 118 -7.98 -15.79 1.86
CA GLY A 118 -7.71 -14.39 2.14
C GLY A 118 -8.96 -13.54 2.19
N ALA A 119 -8.87 -12.43 2.91
CA ALA A 119 -9.87 -11.38 2.96
C ALA A 119 -9.22 -10.04 2.65
N ILE A 120 -9.95 -9.21 1.92
CA ILE A 120 -9.55 -7.86 1.54
C ILE A 120 -10.65 -6.86 1.90
N GLY A 121 -10.25 -5.71 2.44
CA GLY A 121 -11.09 -4.56 2.73
C GLY A 121 -10.60 -3.31 2.01
N ASP A 122 -11.13 -2.17 2.40
CA ASP A 122 -10.80 -0.88 1.76
C ASP A 122 -9.34 -0.46 1.96
N THR A 123 -8.72 -0.87 3.06
CA THR A 123 -7.39 -0.43 3.50
C THR A 123 -6.57 -1.55 4.14
N ASN A 124 -7.02 -2.79 4.07
CA ASN A 124 -6.37 -3.91 4.73
C ASN A 124 -6.60 -5.23 4.01
N ALA A 125 -5.72 -6.19 4.27
CA ALA A 125 -5.92 -7.58 3.90
C ALA A 125 -5.39 -8.51 4.98
N MET A 126 -5.93 -9.72 5.00
CA MET A 126 -5.46 -10.85 5.79
C MET A 126 -5.40 -12.05 4.86
N VAL A 127 -4.27 -12.76 4.83
CA VAL A 127 -4.10 -13.99 4.06
C VAL A 127 -3.57 -15.06 5.00
N ALA A 128 -4.31 -16.16 5.13
CA ALA A 128 -3.89 -17.35 5.85
C ALA A 128 -3.50 -18.41 4.84
N ALA A 129 -2.22 -18.78 4.81
CA ALA A 129 -1.68 -19.76 3.90
C ALA A 129 -1.23 -21.02 4.65
N ALA A 130 -1.45 -22.18 4.04
CA ALA A 130 -0.85 -23.43 4.51
C ALA A 130 0.68 -23.30 4.46
N CYS A 131 1.33 -23.80 5.50
CA CYS A 131 2.77 -23.80 5.68
C CYS A 131 3.17 -25.16 6.25
N ASP A 132 3.93 -25.96 5.52
CA ASP A 132 4.48 -27.20 6.07
C ASP A 132 5.92 -26.95 6.53
N SER A 133 6.05 -26.57 7.80
CA SER A 133 7.31 -26.33 8.49
C SER A 133 7.32 -26.99 9.86
N ASP A 134 8.50 -27.17 10.45
CA ASP A 134 8.65 -27.67 11.83
C ASP A 134 8.14 -26.68 12.89
N VAL A 135 7.85 -25.43 12.50
CA VAL A 135 7.53 -24.30 13.38
C VAL A 135 6.04 -24.02 13.44
N SER A 136 5.36 -24.06 12.29
CA SER A 136 3.93 -23.82 12.20
C SER A 136 3.30 -24.50 11.00
N ARG A 137 2.00 -24.81 11.12
CA ARG A 137 1.16 -25.35 10.03
C ARG A 137 0.58 -24.29 9.10
N TYR A 138 0.55 -23.05 9.56
CA TYR A 138 0.03 -21.91 8.81
C TYR A 138 0.92 -20.69 9.02
N VAL A 139 0.94 -19.83 8.01
CA VAL A 139 1.38 -18.45 8.14
C VAL A 139 0.23 -17.51 7.80
N VAL A 140 0.02 -16.52 8.65
CA VAL A 140 -0.99 -15.49 8.46
C VAL A 140 -0.30 -14.16 8.26
N VAL A 141 -0.57 -13.52 7.14
CA VAL A 141 -0.07 -12.18 6.82
C VAL A 141 -1.23 -11.21 6.88
N GLU A 142 -1.14 -10.25 7.77
CA GLU A 142 -2.08 -9.16 7.92
C GLU A 142 -1.39 -7.84 7.68
N PHE A 143 -2.06 -6.93 6.98
CA PHE A 143 -1.55 -5.58 6.85
C PHE A 143 -2.64 -4.53 6.69
N THR A 144 -2.27 -3.30 7.07
CA THR A 144 -3.07 -2.10 6.84
C THR A 144 -2.27 -1.05 6.12
N VAL A 145 -2.89 -0.39 5.15
CA VAL A 145 -2.35 0.75 4.41
C VAL A 145 -3.17 2.02 4.66
N GLY A 146 -2.60 3.18 4.37
CA GLY A 146 -3.35 4.45 4.36
C GLY A 146 -4.29 4.57 3.15
N GLU A 147 -5.37 5.34 3.28
CA GLU A 147 -6.24 5.69 2.14
C GLU A 147 -5.48 6.44 1.03
N SER A 148 -4.39 7.15 1.40
CA SER A 148 -3.50 7.86 0.47
C SER A 148 -2.71 6.95 -0.48
N LEU A 149 -2.79 5.62 -0.33
CA LEU A 149 -2.20 4.68 -1.27
C LEU A 149 -2.80 4.83 -2.69
N ASP A 150 -4.11 5.09 -2.75
CA ASP A 150 -4.83 5.49 -3.96
C ASP A 150 -6.18 6.04 -3.49
N GLU A 151 -6.54 7.27 -3.88
CA GLU A 151 -7.82 7.86 -3.48
C GLU A 151 -9.02 7.07 -4.03
N ASP A 152 -8.84 6.39 -5.18
CA ASP A 152 -9.84 5.48 -5.72
C ASP A 152 -9.79 4.14 -4.97
N THR A 153 -10.91 3.81 -4.32
CA THR A 153 -11.00 2.60 -3.49
C THR A 153 -10.91 1.31 -4.30
N ALA A 154 -11.36 1.28 -5.56
CA ALA A 154 -11.25 0.09 -6.39
C ALA A 154 -9.79 -0.15 -6.78
N ARG A 155 -9.09 0.88 -7.29
CA ARG A 155 -7.66 0.78 -7.60
C ARG A 155 -6.80 0.49 -6.36
N ARG A 156 -7.16 1.07 -5.21
CA ARG A 156 -6.49 0.76 -3.94
C ARG A 156 -6.61 -0.72 -3.59
N ARG A 157 -7.81 -1.29 -3.71
CA ARG A 157 -8.04 -2.73 -3.48
C ARG A 157 -7.26 -3.60 -4.46
N GLU A 158 -7.13 -3.21 -5.73
CA GLU A 158 -6.31 -3.95 -6.70
C GLU A 158 -4.82 -3.98 -6.29
N LYS A 159 -4.28 -2.84 -5.81
CA LYS A 159 -2.91 -2.78 -5.27
C LYS A 159 -2.75 -3.66 -4.03
N ILE A 160 -3.70 -3.60 -3.10
CA ILE A 160 -3.74 -4.41 -1.87
C ILE A 160 -3.82 -5.91 -2.23
N ASP A 161 -4.67 -6.31 -3.17
CA ASP A 161 -4.86 -7.71 -3.58
C ASP A 161 -3.57 -8.30 -4.14
N ARG A 162 -2.92 -7.58 -5.07
CA ARG A 162 -1.63 -7.99 -5.62
C ARG A 162 -0.55 -8.10 -4.55
N PHE A 163 -0.43 -7.07 -3.70
CA PHE A 163 0.57 -7.07 -2.63
C PHE A 163 0.32 -8.22 -1.64
N ALA A 164 -0.94 -8.47 -1.25
CA ALA A 164 -1.30 -9.54 -0.33
C ALA A 164 -0.86 -10.92 -0.85
N LYS A 165 -1.06 -11.19 -2.15
CA LYS A 165 -0.66 -12.44 -2.80
C LYS A 165 0.86 -12.59 -2.84
N GLU A 166 1.53 -11.62 -3.46
CA GLU A 166 2.97 -11.72 -3.74
C GLU A 166 3.81 -11.62 -2.46
N TYR A 167 3.41 -10.76 -1.51
CA TYR A 167 4.12 -10.64 -0.23
C TYR A 167 3.92 -11.87 0.65
N THR A 168 2.71 -12.47 0.68
CA THR A 168 2.51 -13.72 1.42
C THR A 168 3.35 -14.85 0.83
N GLU A 169 3.48 -14.94 -0.49
CA GLU A 169 4.38 -15.92 -1.11
C GLU A 169 5.85 -15.69 -0.71
N ALA A 170 6.29 -14.42 -0.62
CA ALA A 170 7.63 -14.08 -0.14
C ALA A 170 7.83 -14.46 1.33
N VAL A 171 6.84 -14.18 2.19
CA VAL A 171 6.85 -14.58 3.60
C VAL A 171 6.95 -16.10 3.75
N LYS A 172 6.14 -16.87 3.00
CA LYS A 172 6.21 -18.33 3.00
C LYS A 172 7.64 -18.84 2.73
N LYS A 173 8.33 -18.25 1.75
CA LYS A 173 9.72 -18.62 1.43
C LYS A 173 10.68 -18.23 2.54
N ALA A 174 10.52 -17.05 3.14
CA ALA A 174 11.39 -16.54 4.19
C ALA A 174 11.32 -17.37 5.49
N VAL A 175 10.14 -17.89 5.83
CA VAL A 175 9.94 -18.76 7.01
C VAL A 175 10.11 -20.25 6.68
N SER A 176 10.65 -20.58 5.51
CA SER A 176 10.90 -21.96 5.07
C SER A 176 9.64 -22.85 5.02
N CYS A 177 8.48 -22.30 4.67
CA CYS A 177 7.31 -23.11 4.35
C CYS A 177 7.59 -23.94 3.09
N SER A 178 7.59 -25.25 3.24
CA SER A 178 7.51 -26.17 2.09
C SER A 178 6.13 -26.01 1.44
N ALA A 179 6.10 -25.85 0.12
CA ALA A 179 4.87 -25.96 -0.67
C ALA A 179 4.77 -27.38 -1.24
#